data_AF-A0AAP0CRE8-F1
#
_entry.id   AF-A0AAP0CRE8-F1
#
_cell.length_a   1.000
_cell.length_b   1.000
_cell.length_c   1.000
_cell.angle_alpha   90.00
_cell.angle_beta   90.00
_cell.angle_gamma   90.00
#
_symmetry.space_group_name_H-M   'P 1'
#
loop_
_entity.id
_entity.type
_entity.pdbx_description
1 polymer ?
#
loop_
_entity_poly.entity_id
_entity_poly.type
_entity_poly.pdbx_seq_one_letter_code
_entity_poly.pdbx_strand_id
1 'polypeptide(L)'
;MGALRAQKLSGIQKQVLSLYRGFLRAARSKTPENRVHIESLVSAEFRKNSQSIDRKNFLHIEYLLRRGKRQLDQLKTVDSVRLSSSNLELSDTKTQ
;
A
#
# COMPACT_ATOMS: atom_id res chain seq x y z
N MET A 1 -1.36 22.40 -29.09
CA MET A 1 -1.19 21.91 -27.71
C MET A 1 -1.90 20.58 -27.57
N GLY A 2 -1.22 19.46 -27.82
CA GLY A 2 -1.82 18.13 -27.76
C GLY A 2 -2.06 17.73 -26.31
N ALA A 3 -3.31 17.61 -25.89
CA ALA A 3 -3.64 16.92 -24.65
C ALA A 3 -3.06 15.50 -24.75
N LEU A 4 -2.10 15.16 -23.90
CA LEU A 4 -1.59 13.80 -23.75
C LEU A 4 -2.80 12.90 -23.56
N ARG A 5 -3.14 12.09 -24.58
CA ARG A 5 -4.22 11.12 -24.48
C ARG A 5 -3.92 10.26 -23.26
N ALA A 6 -4.72 10.40 -22.21
CA ALA A 6 -4.54 9.62 -20.99
C ALA A 6 -4.55 8.14 -21.39
N GLN A 7 -3.37 7.52 -21.33
CA GLN A 7 -3.21 6.16 -21.81
C GLN A 7 -4.11 5.26 -20.96
N LYS A 8 -5.01 4.52 -21.61
CA LYS A 8 -6.02 3.72 -20.91
C LYS A 8 -5.30 2.68 -20.04
N LEU A 9 -5.43 2.83 -18.73
CA LEU A 9 -4.84 1.91 -17.77
C LEU A 9 -5.49 0.52 -17.90
N SER A 10 -4.66 -0.52 -17.82
CA SER A 10 -5.12 -1.91 -17.77
C SER A 10 -5.89 -2.19 -16.49
N GLY A 11 -6.66 -3.29 -16.47
CA GLY A 11 -7.42 -3.70 -15.28
C GLY A 11 -6.53 -3.86 -14.05
N ILE A 12 -5.38 -4.52 -14.21
CA ILE A 12 -4.45 -4.74 -13.10
C ILE A 12 -3.79 -3.45 -12.63
N GLN A 13 -3.46 -2.52 -13.54
CA GLN A 13 -2.94 -1.20 -13.16
C GLN A 13 -3.97 -0.41 -12.33
N LYS A 14 -5.25 -0.46 -12.71
CA LYS A 14 -6.33 0.15 -11.91
C LYS A 14 -6.46 -0.49 -10.54
N GLN A 15 -6.32 -1.82 -10.44
CA GLN A 15 -6.35 -2.52 -9.15
C GLN A 15 -5.18 -2.11 -8.25
N VAL A 16 -3.96 -2.02 -8.79
CA VAL A 16 -2.77 -1.56 -8.05
C VAL A 16 -2.98 -0.13 -7.52
N LEU A 17 -3.44 0.79 -8.37
CA LEU A 17 -3.71 2.17 -7.95
C LEU A 17 -4.85 2.26 -6.92
N SER A 18 -5.89 1.45 -7.08
CA SER A 18 -7.00 1.38 -6.13
C SER A 18 -6.51 0.92 -4.76
N LEU A 19 -5.66 -0.12 -4.73
CA LEU A 19 -5.06 -0.63 -3.51
C LEU A 19 -4.18 0.41 -2.81
N TYR A 20 -3.28 1.07 -3.56
CA TYR A 20 -2.45 2.16 -3.04
C TYR A 20 -3.29 3.28 -2.43
N ARG A 21 -4.30 3.77 -3.16
CA ARG A 21 -5.22 4.80 -2.67
C ARG A 21 -6.07 4.31 -1.50
N GLY A 22 -6.28 2.99 -1.38
CA GLY A 22 -6.96 2.37 -0.26
C GLY A 22 -6.16 2.54 1.04
N PHE A 23 -4.87 2.23 1.00
CA PHE A 23 -3.95 2.44 2.12
C PHE A 23 -3.88 3.90 2.57
N LEU A 24 -3.70 4.84 1.62
CA LEU A 24 -3.66 6.27 1.95
C LEU A 24 -4.97 6.75 2.59
N ARG A 25 -6.12 6.23 2.14
CA ARG A 25 -7.42 6.55 2.74
C ARG A 25 -7.56 5.98 4.14
N ALA A 26 -7.15 4.74 4.36
CA ALA A 26 -7.17 4.12 5.69
C ALA A 26 -6.22 4.83 6.67
N ALA A 27 -5.06 5.30 6.21
CA ALA A 27 -4.11 6.05 7.02
C ALA A 27 -4.69 7.36 7.56
N ARG A 28 -5.62 8.02 6.83
CA ARG A 28 -6.27 9.26 7.29
C ARG A 28 -7.12 9.10 8.54
N SER A 29 -7.57 7.87 8.82
CA SER A 29 -8.36 7.55 10.01
C SER A 29 -7.48 7.25 11.23
N LYS A 30 -6.15 7.27 11.10
CA LYS A 30 -5.19 7.02 12.19
C LYS A 30 -4.61 8.33 12.74
N THR A 31 -3.89 8.27 13.85
CA THR A 31 -3.19 9.42 14.45
C THR A 31 -2.24 10.07 13.44
N PRO A 32 -1.94 11.38 13.56
CA PRO A 32 -1.06 12.08 12.61
C PRO A 32 0.30 11.40 12.43
N GLU A 33 0.89 10.89 13.50
CA GLU A 33 2.19 10.19 13.52
C GLU A 33 2.09 8.88 12.75
N ASN A 34 1.11 8.04 13.09
CA ASN A 34 0.89 6.76 12.42
C ASN A 34 0.53 6.96 10.95
N ARG A 35 -0.25 7.99 10.63
CA ARG A 35 -0.59 8.34 9.24
C ARG A 35 0.67 8.59 8.41
N VAL A 36 1.55 9.49 8.86
CA VAL A 36 2.80 9.81 8.14
C VAL A 36 3.66 8.56 7.98
N HIS A 37 3.76 7.75 9.03
CA HIS A 37 4.52 6.50 8.99
C HIS A 37 3.94 5.49 7.96
N ILE A 38 2.63 5.24 8.00
CA ILE A 38 1.93 4.37 7.04
C ILE A 38 2.12 4.86 5.62
N GLU A 39 1.90 6.16 5.37
CA GLU A 39 2.01 6.75 4.03
C GLU A 39 3.43 6.60 3.48
N SER A 40 4.44 6.83 4.32
CA SER A 40 5.86 6.64 3.96
C SER A 40 6.18 5.19 3.62
N LEU A 41 5.79 4.24 4.48
CA LEU A 41 6.02 2.80 4.27
C LEU A 41 5.35 2.31 2.99
N VAL A 42 4.07 2.61 2.82
CA VAL A 42 3.29 2.18 1.64
C VAL A 42 3.88 2.81 0.37
N SER A 43 4.26 4.09 0.40
CA SER A 43 4.90 4.73 -0.75
C SER A 43 6.23 4.09 -1.11
N ALA A 44 7.07 3.77 -0.12
CA ALA A 44 8.36 3.12 -0.33
C ALA A 44 8.19 1.71 -0.92
N GLU A 45 7.26 0.91 -0.36
CA GLU A 45 7.04 -0.46 -0.83
C GLU A 45 6.46 -0.51 -2.25
N PHE A 46 5.47 0.34 -2.57
CA PHE A 46 4.92 0.42 -3.93
C PHE A 46 5.97 0.90 -4.94
N ARG A 47 6.82 1.88 -4.57
CA ARG A 47 7.93 2.33 -5.43
C ARG A 47 8.95 1.23 -5.65
N LYS A 48 9.39 0.54 -4.60
CA LYS A 48 10.32 -0.60 -4.69
C LYS A 48 9.77 -1.67 -5.63
N ASN A 49 8.54 -2.11 -5.41
CA ASN A 49 7.87 -3.12 -6.24
C ASN A 49 7.72 -2.67 -7.69
N SER A 50 7.43 -1.39 -7.96
CA SER A 50 7.33 -0.86 -9.32
C SER A 50 8.65 -0.87 -10.10
N GLN A 51 9.79 -0.87 -9.40
CA GLN A 51 11.13 -0.90 -9.99
C GLN A 51 11.66 -2.33 -10.12
N SER A 52 11.36 -3.21 -9.17
CA SER A 52 11.93 -4.56 -9.11
C SER A 52 11.10 -5.64 -9.80
N ILE A 53 9.80 -5.41 -10.04
CA ILE A 53 8.89 -6.42 -10.60
C ILE A 53 8.66 -6.11 -12.08
N ASP A 54 8.87 -7.12 -12.92
CA ASP A 54 8.51 -7.03 -14.34
C ASP A 54 6.99 -6.82 -14.50
N ARG A 55 6.63 -5.83 -15.32
CA ARG A 55 5.24 -5.48 -15.68
C ARG A 55 4.47 -6.66 -16.31
N LYS A 56 5.18 -7.64 -16.88
CA LYS A 56 4.60 -8.86 -17.47
C LYS A 56 4.43 -10.00 -16.46
N ASN A 57 4.97 -9.89 -15.24
CA ASN A 57 4.81 -10.91 -14.21
C ASN A 57 3.45 -10.78 -13.51
N PHE A 58 2.38 -11.07 -14.26
CA PHE A 58 1.00 -10.91 -13.78
C PHE A 58 0.71 -11.75 -12.54
N LEU A 59 1.23 -12.99 -12.48
CA LEU A 59 1.02 -13.89 -11.34
C LEU A 59 1.57 -13.31 -10.04
N HIS A 60 2.77 -12.73 -10.07
CA HIS A 60 3.37 -12.12 -8.90
C HIS A 60 2.65 -10.82 -8.50
N ILE A 61 2.27 -9.98 -9.47
CA ILE A 61 1.49 -8.75 -9.21
C ILE A 61 0.15 -9.10 -8.57
N GLU A 62 -0.55 -10.12 -9.05
CA GLU A 62 -1.81 -10.57 -8.46
C GLU A 62 -1.64 -11.13 -7.05
N TYR A 63 -0.56 -11.88 -6.80
CA TYR A 63 -0.23 -12.34 -5.46
C TYR A 63 -0.06 -11.16 -4.50
N LEU A 64 0.70 -10.14 -4.89
CA LEU A 64 0.90 -8.93 -4.09
C LEU A 64 -0.40 -8.14 -3.91
N LEU A 65 -1.25 -8.06 -4.92
CA LEU A 65 -2.57 -7.43 -4.80
C LEU A 65 -3.44 -8.15 -3.76
N ARG A 66 -3.50 -9.48 -3.79
CA ARG A 66 -4.25 -10.27 -2.79
C ARG A 66 -3.65 -10.12 -1.39
N ARG A 67 -2.32 -10.13 -1.26
CA ARG A 67 -1.62 -9.91 0.02
C ARG A 67 -1.90 -8.50 0.57
N GLY A 68 -1.70 -7.48 -0.24
CA GLY A 68 -1.92 -6.09 0.14
C GLY A 68 -3.38 -5.79 0.47
N LYS A 69 -4.35 -6.41 -0.19
CA LYS A 69 -5.76 -6.26 0.17
C LYS A 69 -6.05 -6.77 1.59
N ARG A 70 -5.48 -7.92 1.97
CA ARG A 70 -5.57 -8.44 3.35
C ARG A 70 -4.95 -7.48 4.36
N GLN A 71 -3.78 -6.93 4.06
CA GLN A 71 -3.11 -5.93 4.91
C GLN A 71 -3.93 -4.64 5.03
N LEU A 72 -4.55 -4.19 3.94
CA LEU A 72 -5.43 -3.02 3.95
C LEU A 72 -6.67 -3.25 4.82
N ASP A 73 -7.28 -4.42 4.74
CA ASP A 73 -8.46 -4.74 5.55
C ASP A 73 -8.09 -4.84 7.04
N GLN A 74 -6.93 -5.41 7.37
CA GLN A 74 -6.37 -5.40 8.73
C GLN A 74 -6.11 -3.97 9.24
N LEU A 75 -5.54 -3.10 8.41
CA LEU A 75 -5.26 -1.70 8.78
C LEU A 75 -6.55 -0.91 9.10
N LYS A 76 -7.67 -1.25 8.46
CA LYS A 76 -8.96 -0.61 8.76
C LYS A 76 -9.52 -1.07 10.11
N THR A 77 -9.31 -2.33 10.48
CA THR A 77 -9.88 -2.94 11.68
C THR A 77 -9.05 -2.71 12.95
N VAL A 78 -7.72 -2.63 12.81
CA VAL A 78 -6.80 -2.55 13.96
C VAL A 78 -6.22 -1.14 14.04
N ASP A 79 -6.14 -0.57 15.24
CA ASP A 79 -5.53 0.76 15.46
C ASP A 79 -4.01 0.73 15.50
N SER A 80 -3.43 -0.41 15.87
CA SER A 80 -2.00 -0.69 15.77
C SER A 80 -1.61 -1.23 14.39
N VAL A 81 -0.56 -0.64 13.82
CA VAL A 81 -0.13 -0.85 12.44
C VAL A 81 0.88 -2.01 12.39
N ARG A 82 0.42 -3.22 12.04
CA ARG A 82 1.32 -4.33 11.66
C ARG A 82 1.49 -4.38 10.14
N LEU A 83 2.12 -3.36 9.56
CA LEU A 83 2.44 -3.32 8.12
C LEU A 83 3.86 -3.86 7.90
N SER A 84 3.99 -5.18 7.88
CA SER A 84 5.29 -5.84 7.72
C SER A 84 5.71 -5.91 6.25
N SER A 85 6.71 -5.13 5.84
CA SER A 85 7.48 -5.40 4.61
C SER A 85 8.55 -6.49 4.85
N SER A 86 8.95 -6.67 6.11
CA SER A 86 9.77 -7.77 6.67
C SER A 86 9.74 -7.55 8.19
N ASN A 87 9.59 -8.61 9.00
CA ASN A 87 9.51 -8.58 10.47
C ASN A 87 10.24 -7.37 11.12
N LEU A 88 9.48 -6.33 11.47
CA LEU A 88 9.82 -5.40 12.53
C LEU A 88 8.58 -5.32 13.40
N GLU A 89 8.65 -5.96 14.57
CA GLU A 89 7.77 -5.63 15.67
C GLU A 89 8.20 -4.27 16.20
N LEU A 90 7.29 -3.29 16.12
CA LEU A 90 7.22 -2.32 17.20
C LEU A 90 6.04 -2.73 18.06
N SER A 91 6.37 -3.27 19.23
CA SER A 91 5.51 -3.19 20.38
C SER A 91 5.33 -1.71 20.70
N ASP A 92 4.08 -1.23 20.69
CA ASP A 92 3.72 -0.05 21.46
C ASP A 92 3.96 -0.40 22.93
N THR A 93 5.21 -0.25 23.36
CA THR A 93 5.57 -0.21 24.78
C THR A 93 5.51 1.24 25.20
N LYS A 94 4.45 1.56 25.95
CA LYS A 94 4.38 2.45 27.12
C LYS A 94 3.02 3.15 27.15
N THR A 95 2.38 3.41 28.28
CA THR A 95 2.63 3.12 29.70
C THR A 95 1.45 3.76 30.44
N GLN A 96 0.94 3.06 31.46
CA GLN A 96 0.00 3.51 32.51
C GLN A 96 -1.45 3.72 32.10
#